data_AF-A0A8I0VLG6-F1
#
_entry.id   AF-A0A8I0VLG6-F1
#
_cell.length_a   1.000
_cell.length_b   1.000
_cell.length_c   1.000
_cell.angle_alpha   90.00
_cell.angle_beta   90.00
_cell.angle_gamma   90.00
#
_symmetry.space_group_name_H-M   'P 1'
#
loop_
_entity.id
_entity.type
_entity.pdbx_description
1 polymer ?
#
loop_
_entity_poly.entity_id
_entity_poly.type
_entity_poly.pdbx_seq_one_letter_code
_entity_poly.pdbx_strand_id
1 'polypeptide(L)'
;MSNTKTSNSEPRGDLVLRLHEKLVLKEIEHAQRLLPGWFVPRMMGDAWFFGLKLNSGEIIAIETILAVNEGSHGDIWIDVRLLLDPPKKIPNIFIPPCGRQSASINAKFVALAFELADT
;
A
#
# COMPACT_ATOMS: atom_id res chain seq x y z
N MET A 1 32.44 26.76 -40.31
CA MET A 1 31.48 25.62 -40.25
C MET A 1 31.67 24.94 -38.90
N SER A 2 30.92 25.34 -37.88
CA SER A 2 30.95 24.70 -36.56
C SER A 2 29.56 24.13 -36.30
N ASN A 3 29.45 22.82 -36.16
CA ASN A 3 28.22 22.15 -35.79
C ASN A 3 28.53 21.24 -34.60
N THR A 4 28.45 21.82 -33.40
CA THR A 4 28.59 21.07 -32.14
C THR A 4 27.23 20.44 -31.84
N LYS A 5 27.05 19.18 -32.23
CA LYS A 5 25.94 18.35 -31.74
C LYS A 5 26.20 18.05 -30.26
N THR A 6 25.58 18.79 -29.37
CA THR A 6 25.39 18.39 -27.97
C THR A 6 24.49 17.15 -27.94
N SER A 7 25.09 15.98 -27.73
CA SER A 7 24.34 14.76 -27.39
C SER A 7 23.77 14.93 -25.98
N ASN A 8 22.51 15.32 -25.91
CA ASN A 8 21.77 15.42 -24.65
C ASN A 8 21.35 14.00 -24.24
N SER A 9 22.23 13.26 -23.57
CA SER A 9 21.86 11.99 -22.95
C SER A 9 21.31 12.30 -21.56
N GLU A 10 19.98 12.33 -21.41
CA GLU A 10 19.35 12.36 -20.10
C GLU A 10 19.93 11.22 -19.22
N PRO A 11 20.28 11.48 -17.95
CA PRO A 11 20.80 10.45 -17.07
C PRO A 11 19.69 9.42 -16.83
N ARG A 12 19.93 8.17 -17.26
CA ARG A 12 18.98 7.04 -17.18
C ARG A 12 18.30 6.88 -15.81
N GLY A 13 18.91 7.34 -14.73
CA GLY A 13 18.33 7.31 -13.39
C GLY A 13 17.10 8.21 -13.20
N ASP A 14 17.08 9.40 -13.81
CA ASP A 14 15.94 10.32 -13.72
C ASP A 14 14.72 9.76 -14.46
N LEU A 15 14.95 9.10 -15.61
CA LEU A 15 13.88 8.43 -16.35
C LEU A 15 13.28 7.25 -15.56
N VAL A 16 14.11 6.45 -14.87
CA VAL A 16 13.64 5.32 -14.05
C VAL A 16 12.80 5.79 -12.87
N LEU A 17 13.22 6.85 -12.17
CA LEU A 17 12.46 7.42 -11.06
C LEU A 17 11.09 7.95 -11.51
N ARG A 18 11.05 8.70 -12.62
CA ARG A 18 9.79 9.22 -13.19
C ARG A 18 8.86 8.11 -13.68
N LEU A 19 9.42 7.02 -14.21
CA LEU A 19 8.64 5.85 -14.61
C LEU A 19 8.03 5.15 -13.38
N HIS A 20 8.80 4.98 -12.31
CA HIS A 20 8.32 4.38 -11.07
C HIS A 20 7.19 5.21 -10.45
N GLU A 21 7.36 6.53 -10.34
CA GLU A 21 6.34 7.45 -9.84
C GLU A 21 5.04 7.36 -10.65
N LYS A 22 5.14 7.37 -11.99
CA LYS A 22 3.97 7.23 -12.87
C LYS A 22 3.25 5.88 -12.69
N LEU A 23 3.99 4.80 -12.45
CA LEU A 23 3.41 3.49 -12.21
C LEU A 23 2.65 3.45 -10.88
N VAL A 24 3.27 3.96 -9.80
CA VAL A 24 2.64 4.05 -8.48
C VAL A 24 1.36 4.89 -8.54
N LEU A 25 1.38 6.03 -9.23
CA LEU A 25 0.18 6.86 -9.41
C LEU A 25 -0.95 6.10 -10.12
N LYS A 26 -0.62 5.33 -11.16
CA LYS A 26 -1.60 4.52 -11.90
C LYS A 26 -2.21 3.41 -11.03
N GLU A 27 -1.41 2.81 -10.15
CA GLU A 27 -1.88 1.79 -9.20
C GLU A 27 -2.79 2.39 -8.13
N ILE A 28 -2.45 3.57 -7.59
CA ILE A 28 -3.29 4.31 -6.64
C ILE A 28 -4.62 4.70 -7.30
N GLU A 29 -4.60 5.25 -8.53
CA GLU A 29 -5.81 5.59 -9.27
C GLU A 29 -6.70 4.35 -9.50
N HIS A 30 -6.09 3.19 -9.75
CA HIS A 30 -6.84 1.93 -9.87
C HIS A 30 -7.48 1.54 -8.54
N ALA A 31 -6.71 1.56 -7.45
CA ALA A 31 -7.19 1.22 -6.12
C ALA A 31 -8.33 2.15 -5.65
N GLN A 32 -8.26 3.45 -5.93
CA GLN A 32 -9.31 4.42 -5.61
C GLN A 32 -10.64 4.15 -6.33
N ARG A 33 -10.61 3.50 -7.51
CA ARG A 33 -11.84 3.07 -8.20
C ARG A 33 -12.49 1.87 -7.51
N LEU A 34 -11.71 1.04 -6.82
CA LEU A 34 -12.17 -0.18 -6.15
C LEU A 34 -12.57 0.08 -4.70
N LEU A 35 -11.79 0.88 -3.97
CA LEU A 35 -12.01 1.19 -2.57
C LEU A 35 -12.35 2.68 -2.41
N PRO A 36 -13.59 3.01 -1.97
CA PRO A 36 -13.95 4.39 -1.69
C PRO A 36 -13.23 4.85 -0.41
N GLY A 37 -12.25 5.73 -0.53
CA GLY A 37 -11.60 6.28 0.66
C GLY A 37 -10.38 7.15 0.40
N TRP A 38 -10.23 8.19 1.21
CA TRP A 38 -9.05 9.05 1.27
C TRP A 38 -7.78 8.28 1.69
N PHE A 39 -7.94 7.14 2.35
CA PHE A 39 -6.82 6.39 2.94
C PHE A 39 -6.00 5.62 1.90
N VAL A 40 -6.56 5.30 0.73
CA VAL A 40 -5.86 4.53 -0.33
C VAL A 40 -4.56 5.22 -0.78
N PRO A 41 -4.56 6.49 -1.25
CA PRO A 41 -3.33 7.17 -1.65
C PRO A 41 -2.33 7.30 -0.50
N ARG A 42 -2.81 7.47 0.73
CA ARG A 42 -1.96 7.59 1.93
C ARG A 42 -1.32 6.25 2.31
N MET A 43 -2.08 5.17 2.36
CA MET A 43 -1.61 3.84 2.79
C MET A 43 -0.83 3.10 1.71
N MET A 44 -0.98 3.46 0.43
CA MET A 44 -0.15 2.96 -0.67
C MET A 44 1.08 3.83 -0.94
N GLY A 45 0.97 5.14 -0.75
CA GLY A 45 2.06 6.10 -1.03
C GLY A 45 3.13 6.16 0.05
N ASP A 46 2.80 5.75 1.28
CA ASP A 46 3.69 5.85 2.42
C ASP A 46 3.79 4.52 3.21
N ALA A 47 4.89 4.39 3.96
CA ALA A 47 5.02 3.40 5.01
C ALA A 47 4.78 4.06 6.37
N TRP A 48 3.80 3.56 7.12
CA TRP A 48 3.45 4.04 8.46
C TRP A 48 2.85 2.89 9.28
N PHE A 49 2.41 3.14 10.50
CA PHE A 49 1.68 2.14 11.28
C PHE A 49 0.19 2.32 10.98
N PHE A 50 -0.38 1.40 10.19
CA PHE A 50 -1.80 1.42 9.84
C PHE A 50 -2.53 0.20 10.38
N GLY A 51 -3.83 0.36 10.65
CA GLY A 51 -4.70 -0.70 11.13
C GLY A 51 -5.86 -0.94 10.18
N LEU A 52 -6.09 -2.21 9.86
CA LEU A 52 -7.30 -2.70 9.20
C LEU A 52 -8.14 -3.46 10.23
N LYS A 53 -9.24 -2.86 10.68
CA LYS A 53 -10.16 -3.52 11.61
C LYS A 53 -11.10 -4.44 10.83
N LEU A 54 -11.12 -5.70 11.22
CA LEU A 54 -12.00 -6.72 10.64
C LEU A 54 -13.42 -6.61 11.23
N ASN A 55 -14.39 -7.16 10.50
CA ASN A 55 -15.79 -7.25 10.95
C ASN A 55 -15.94 -8.04 12.27
N SER A 56 -15.01 -8.94 12.56
CA SER A 56 -14.94 -9.72 13.80
C SER A 56 -14.37 -8.91 14.99
N GLY A 57 -13.75 -7.77 14.73
CA GLY A 57 -13.24 -6.85 15.75
C GLY A 57 -11.73 -6.86 15.93
N GLU A 58 -11.02 -7.88 15.43
CA GLU A 58 -9.57 -7.93 15.38
C GLU A 58 -8.99 -6.87 14.42
N ILE A 59 -7.76 -6.45 14.69
CA ILE A 59 -7.04 -5.46 13.89
C ILE A 59 -5.85 -6.16 13.24
N ILE A 60 -5.74 -6.10 11.91
CA ILE A 60 -4.50 -6.44 11.22
C ILE A 60 -3.66 -5.17 11.13
N ALA A 61 -2.49 -5.19 11.75
CA ALA A 61 -1.53 -4.10 11.65
C ALA A 61 -0.69 -4.24 10.36
N ILE A 62 -0.63 -3.19 9.57
CA ILE A 62 0.09 -3.15 8.29
C ILE A 62 1.02 -1.94 8.24
N GLU A 63 2.10 -2.07 7.48
CA GLU A 63 3.01 -0.97 7.17
C GLU A 63 2.54 -0.16 5.95
N THR A 64 2.02 -0.87 4.94
CA THR A 64 1.60 -0.27 3.66
C THR A 64 0.72 -1.24 2.87
N ILE A 65 -0.11 -0.70 2.00
CA ILE A 65 -0.83 -1.45 0.96
C ILE A 65 0.07 -1.54 -0.27
N LEU A 66 0.38 -2.76 -0.71
CA LEU A 66 1.22 -3.05 -1.87
C LEU A 66 0.41 -3.01 -3.17
N ALA A 67 -0.80 -3.56 -3.14
CA ALA A 67 -1.68 -3.59 -4.29
C ALA A 67 -3.15 -3.74 -3.87
N VAL A 68 -4.05 -3.28 -4.72
CA VAL A 68 -5.49 -3.56 -4.61
C VAL A 68 -5.92 -4.22 -5.92
N ASN A 69 -6.43 -5.44 -5.81
CA ASN A 69 -6.75 -6.29 -6.94
C ASN A 69 -8.22 -6.69 -6.90
N GLU A 70 -8.86 -6.76 -8.05
CA GLU A 70 -10.19 -7.34 -8.20
C GLU A 70 -10.06 -8.81 -8.65
N GLY A 71 -10.60 -9.73 -7.85
CA GLY A 71 -10.64 -11.15 -8.17
C GLY A 71 -11.71 -11.47 -9.23
N SER A 72 -11.66 -12.68 -9.77
CA SER A 72 -12.55 -13.13 -10.86
C SER A 72 -14.05 -13.11 -10.54
N HIS A 73 -14.41 -12.97 -9.26
CA HIS A 73 -15.80 -12.91 -8.79
C HIS A 73 -16.21 -11.53 -8.27
N GLY A 74 -15.42 -10.49 -8.53
CA GLY A 74 -15.66 -9.12 -8.03
C GLY A 74 -15.23 -8.91 -6.58
N ASP A 75 -14.63 -9.92 -5.94
CA ASP A 75 -14.01 -9.77 -4.63
C ASP A 75 -12.80 -8.82 -4.72
N ILE A 76 -12.74 -7.79 -3.87
CA ILE A 76 -11.57 -6.91 -3.79
C ILE A 76 -10.58 -7.46 -2.77
N TRP A 77 -9.33 -7.62 -3.18
CA TRP A 77 -8.22 -8.09 -2.37
C TRP A 77 -7.19 -6.98 -2.18
N ILE A 78 -6.70 -6.84 -0.97
CA ILE A 78 -5.69 -5.87 -0.56
C ILE A 78 -4.44 -6.64 -0.20
N ASP A 79 -3.41 -6.52 -1.01
CA ASP A 79 -2.10 -7.06 -0.70
C ASP A 79 -1.36 -6.06 0.18
N VAL A 80 -0.86 -6.53 1.31
CA VAL A 80 -0.28 -5.66 2.35
C VAL A 80 1.08 -6.16 2.78
N ARG A 81 1.88 -5.22 3.28
CA ARG A 81 3.02 -5.51 4.14
C ARG A 81 2.56 -5.44 5.59
N LEU A 82 2.76 -6.51 6.34
CA LEU A 82 2.36 -6.63 7.74
C LEU A 82 3.34 -5.89 8.65
N LEU A 83 2.83 -5.23 9.69
CA LEU A 83 3.65 -4.62 10.74
C LEU A 83 4.01 -5.70 11.78
N LEU A 84 5.30 -6.04 11.87
CA LEU A 84 5.75 -7.17 12.71
C LEU A 84 5.82 -6.86 14.22
N ASP A 85 6.05 -5.60 14.58
CA ASP A 85 6.10 -5.16 15.99
C ASP A 85 5.12 -3.99 16.21
N PRO A 86 3.81 -4.27 16.24
CA PRO A 86 2.80 -3.24 16.37
C PRO A 86 2.72 -2.69 17.81
N PRO A 87 2.21 -1.46 18.02
CA PRO A 87 2.13 -0.88 19.35
C PRO A 87 1.32 -1.73 20.33
N LYS A 88 1.94 -2.14 21.45
CA LYS A 88 1.36 -3.06 22.45
C LYS A 88 0.10 -2.53 23.15
N LYS A 89 -0.19 -1.24 23.06
CA LYS A 89 -1.35 -0.59 23.69
C LYS A 89 -2.65 -0.80 22.91
N ILE A 90 -2.58 -1.32 21.69
CA ILE A 90 -3.74 -1.50 20.83
C ILE A 90 -4.32 -2.89 21.09
N PRO A 91 -5.55 -3.01 21.62
CA PRO A 91 -6.15 -4.30 21.91
C PRO A 91 -6.49 -5.05 20.62
N ASN A 92 -6.53 -6.39 20.69
CA ASN A 92 -7.00 -7.27 19.61
C ASN A 92 -6.23 -7.18 18.29
N ILE A 93 -4.92 -6.89 18.34
CA ILE A 93 -4.09 -7.01 17.14
C ILE A 93 -3.88 -8.49 16.79
N PHE A 94 -4.18 -8.82 15.53
CA PHE A 94 -3.80 -10.08 14.92
C PHE A 94 -2.34 -10.01 14.47
N ILE A 95 -1.52 -10.89 15.03
CA ILE A 95 -0.12 -11.09 14.61
C ILE A 95 -0.06 -12.46 13.94
N PRO A 96 0.36 -12.55 12.66
CA PRO A 96 0.46 -13.83 11.98
C PRO A 96 1.48 -14.72 12.70
N PRO A 97 1.15 -16.01 12.96
CA PRO A 97 2.02 -16.92 13.68
C PRO A 97 3.23 -17.40 12.86
N CYS A 98 3.32 -17.00 11.60
CA CYS A 98 4.42 -17.29 10.71
C CYS A 98 5.11 -15.96 10.39
N GLY A 99 6.43 -15.87 10.46
CA GLY A 99 7.20 -14.63 10.24
C GLY A 99 7.14 -14.05 8.82
N ARG A 100 6.08 -14.34 8.06
CA ARG A 100 5.78 -13.71 6.78
C ARG A 100 5.40 -12.26 7.01
N GLN A 101 5.94 -11.41 6.16
CA GLN A 101 5.70 -9.97 6.16
C GLN A 101 4.64 -9.54 5.14
N SER A 102 4.04 -10.48 4.41
CA SER A 102 3.03 -10.18 3.40
C SER A 102 1.78 -11.02 3.58
N ALA A 103 0.65 -10.41 3.29
CA ALA A 103 -0.65 -11.07 3.30
C ALA A 103 -1.58 -10.44 2.26
N SER A 104 -2.58 -11.21 1.83
CA SER A 104 -3.70 -10.74 1.01
C SER A 104 -4.96 -10.77 1.87
N ILE A 105 -5.64 -9.63 1.96
CA ILE A 105 -6.82 -9.44 2.81
C ILE A 105 -8.01 -9.12 1.91
N ASN A 106 -9.09 -9.90 2.01
CA ASN A 106 -10.30 -9.56 1.26
C ASN A 106 -11.00 -8.37 1.93
N ALA A 107 -11.21 -7.30 1.17
CA ALA A 107 -11.76 -6.04 1.65
C ALA A 107 -13.17 -6.19 2.24
N LYS A 108 -13.95 -7.21 1.84
CA LYS A 108 -15.29 -7.45 2.39
C LYS A 108 -15.30 -7.74 3.89
N PHE A 109 -14.16 -8.16 4.44
CA PHE A 109 -14.01 -8.42 5.86
C PHE A 109 -13.44 -7.24 6.63
N VAL A 110 -13.06 -6.16 5.95
CA VAL A 110 -12.51 -4.94 6.57
C VAL A 110 -13.65 -3.96 6.82
N ALA A 111 -13.86 -3.62 8.09
CA ALA A 111 -14.84 -2.64 8.51
C ALA A 111 -14.29 -1.20 8.41
N LEU A 112 -13.04 -0.99 8.82
CA LEU A 112 -12.41 0.33 8.95
C LEU A 112 -10.90 0.26 8.69
N ALA A 113 -10.36 1.33 8.11
CA ALA A 113 -8.92 1.57 7.98
C ALA A 113 -8.54 2.87 8.72
N PHE A 114 -7.45 2.88 9.48
CA PHE A 114 -7.02 4.02 10.29
C PHE A 114 -5.52 4.00 10.58
N GLU A 115 -4.98 5.14 11.01
CA GLU A 115 -3.60 5.26 11.50
C GLU A 115 -3.50 4.75 12.93
N LEU A 116 -2.52 3.89 13.18
CA LEU A 116 -2.06 3.51 14.51
C LEU A 116 -0.94 4.50 14.83
N ALA A 117 -1.17 5.49 15.70
CA ALA A 117 -0.15 6.49 16.03
C ALA A 117 1.21 5.83 16.36
N ASP A 118 2.32 6.48 15.98
CA ASP A 118 3.64 6.09 16.45
C ASP A 118 3.74 6.46 17.94
N THR A 119 3.97 5.48 18.82
CA THR A 119 4.20 5.75 20.25
C THR A 119 5.52 5.19 20.69
#